data_AF-A0A5N4A2Z0-F1
#
_entry.id   AF-A0A5N4A2Z0-F1
#
_cell.length_a   1.000
_cell.length_b   1.000
_cell.length_c   1.000
_cell.angle_alpha   90.00
_cell.angle_beta   90.00
_cell.angle_gamma   90.00
#
_symmetry.space_group_name_H-M   'P 1'
#
loop_
_entity.id
_entity.type
_entity.pdbx_description
1 polymer ?
#
loop_
_entity_poly.entity_id
_entity_poly.type
_entity_poly.pdbx_seq_one_letter_code
_entity_poly.pdbx_strand_id
1 'polypeptide(L)'
;MAVQLSEPLLAEYGLSTEWCRDALRNEIGDRLPKDPRQWTREDVIQWLKLVTTQHGLPEVPVARFLMNGKALCLMSPHMFLTRVPLGGKLLYKDFQLRLCAALYSIS
;
A
#
# COMPACT_ATOMS: atom_id res chain seq x y z
N MET A 1 -2.89 -8.80 18.34
CA MET A 1 -1.83 -9.75 17.94
C MET A 1 -1.23 -9.21 16.65
N ALA A 2 0.04 -8.80 16.66
CA ALA A 2 0.70 -8.32 15.45
C ALA A 2 0.92 -9.52 14.53
N VAL A 3 0.44 -9.45 13.29
CA VAL A 3 0.62 -10.50 12.28
C VAL A 3 2.11 -10.56 11.93
N GLN A 4 2.76 -11.65 12.30
CA GLN A 4 4.14 -11.91 11.89
C GLN A 4 4.11 -12.30 10.41
N LEU A 5 4.34 -11.34 9.51
CA LEU A 5 4.57 -11.64 8.10
C LEU A 5 5.72 -12.65 8.02
N SER A 6 5.54 -13.75 7.29
CA SER A 6 6.58 -14.76 7.15
C SER A 6 7.78 -14.17 6.42
N GLU A 7 9.00 -14.45 6.91
CA GLU A 7 10.27 -14.01 6.30
C GLU A 7 10.36 -14.20 4.77
N PRO A 8 9.86 -15.29 4.15
CA PRO A 8 9.88 -15.42 2.69
C PRO A 8 9.12 -14.30 1.94
N LEU A 9 7.98 -13.83 2.48
CA LEU A 9 7.25 -12.71 1.88
C LEU A 9 7.98 -11.36 2.08
N LEU A 10 8.73 -11.20 3.16
CA LEU A 10 9.55 -10.00 3.38
C LEU A 10 10.72 -9.92 2.38
N ALA A 11 11.35 -11.07 2.10
CA ALA A 11 12.46 -11.18 1.17
C ALA A 11 12.04 -10.97 -0.29
N GLU A 12 10.91 -11.55 -0.71
CA GLU A 12 10.40 -11.43 -2.10
C GLU A 12 10.12 -9.97 -2.49
N TYR A 13 9.58 -9.19 -1.56
CA TYR A 13 9.26 -7.77 -1.79
C TYR A 13 10.42 -6.83 -1.43
N GLY A 14 11.54 -7.35 -0.92
CA GLY A 14 12.73 -6.58 -0.52
C GLY A 14 12.41 -5.52 0.52
N LEU A 15 11.75 -5.93 1.60
CA LEU A 15 11.24 -5.07 2.66
C LEU A 15 12.06 -5.26 3.93
N SER A 16 12.42 -4.16 4.61
CA SER A 16 12.91 -4.26 5.98
C SER A 16 11.77 -4.66 6.91
N THR A 17 12.06 -5.52 7.88
CA THR A 17 11.13 -5.91 8.95
C THR A 17 10.58 -4.69 9.71
N GLU A 18 11.34 -3.60 9.79
CA GLU A 18 10.92 -2.34 10.41
C GLU A 18 9.86 -1.62 9.57
N TRP A 19 10.07 -1.54 8.25
CA TRP A 19 9.14 -0.87 7.35
C TRP A 19 7.78 -1.59 7.31
N CYS A 20 7.78 -2.93 7.28
CA CYS A 20 6.55 -3.70 7.34
C CYS A 20 5.80 -3.50 8.67
N ARG A 21 6.54 -3.41 9.78
CA ARG A 21 5.96 -3.17 11.10
C ARG A 21 5.28 -1.80 11.16
N ASP A 22 5.91 -0.77 10.62
CA ASP A 22 5.35 0.58 10.58
C ASP A 22 4.15 0.69 9.65
N ALA A 23 4.20 0.05 8.47
CA ALA A 23 3.07 -0.01 7.55
C ALA A 23 1.84 -0.66 8.19
N LEU A 24 2.01 -1.84 8.80
CA LEU A 24 0.94 -2.55 9.51
C LEU A 24 0.44 -1.81 10.76
N ARG A 25 1.33 -1.13 11.47
CA ARG A 25 0.94 -0.30 12.62
C ARG A 25 0.04 0.86 12.20
N ASN A 26 0.33 1.47 11.05
CA ASN A 26 -0.41 2.62 10.55
C ASN A 26 -1.75 2.25 9.89
N GLU A 27 -1.92 1.01 9.42
CA GLU A 27 -3.24 0.47 9.02
C GLU A 27 -4.31 0.59 10.13
N ILE A 28 -3.90 0.56 11.40
CA ILE A 28 -4.83 0.64 12.54
C ILE A 28 -5.38 2.07 12.72
N GLY A 29 -4.67 3.09 12.22
CA GLY A 29 -5.00 4.50 12.46
C GLY A 29 -5.63 5.25 11.30
N ASP A 30 -5.62 4.67 10.09
CA ASP A 30 -5.80 5.43 8.85
C ASP A 30 -7.22 5.45 8.27
N ARG A 31 -8.20 4.89 8.99
CA ARG A 31 -9.64 4.80 8.63
C ARG A 31 -9.93 4.14 7.28
N LEU A 32 -8.95 3.53 6.60
CA LEU A 32 -9.16 2.82 5.35
C LEU A 32 -9.80 1.44 5.63
N PRO A 33 -10.63 0.91 4.72
CA PRO A 33 -11.05 -0.49 4.81
C PRO A 33 -9.83 -1.42 4.86
N LYS A 34 -9.85 -2.43 5.74
CA LYS A 34 -8.72 -3.35 5.92
C LYS A 34 -8.34 -4.11 4.67
N ASP A 35 -9.32 -4.51 3.86
CA ASP A 35 -9.10 -5.19 2.59
C ASP A 35 -9.02 -4.16 1.47
N PRO A 36 -7.85 -3.97 0.83
CA PRO A 36 -7.72 -3.00 -0.26
C PRO A 36 -8.63 -3.28 -1.44
N ARG A 37 -9.12 -4.51 -1.62
CA ARG A 37 -10.11 -4.83 -2.67
C ARG A 37 -11.47 -4.17 -2.44
N GLN A 38 -11.73 -3.66 -1.23
CA GLN A 38 -12.93 -2.90 -0.87
C GLN A 38 -12.75 -1.38 -1.00
N TRP A 39 -11.54 -0.90 -1.29
CA TRP A 39 -11.29 0.54 -1.40
C TRP A 39 -12.09 1.16 -2.54
N THR A 40 -12.83 2.20 -2.21
CA THR A 40 -13.40 3.15 -3.15
C THR A 40 -12.30 4.00 -3.80
N ARG A 41 -12.69 4.86 -4.74
CA ARG A 41 -11.73 5.82 -5.33
C ARG A 41 -11.24 6.82 -4.26
N GLU A 42 -12.14 7.23 -3.37
CA GLU A 42 -11.86 8.17 -2.29
C GLU A 42 -10.88 7.54 -1.27
N ASP A 43 -11.01 6.24 -0.99
CA ASP A 43 -10.05 5.49 -0.17
C ASP A 43 -8.65 5.45 -0.81
N VAL A 44 -8.55 5.22 -2.13
CA VAL A 44 -7.26 5.27 -2.85
C VAL A 44 -6.62 6.66 -2.76
N ILE A 45 -7.42 7.72 -2.84
CA ILE A 45 -6.93 9.10 -2.67
C ILE A 45 -6.42 9.33 -1.24
N GLN A 46 -7.16 8.88 -0.23
CA GLN A 46 -6.76 9.00 1.17
C GLN A 46 -5.46 8.22 1.42
N TRP A 47 -5.37 6.99 0.93
CA TRP A 47 -4.18 6.16 0.98
C TRP A 47 -2.95 6.86 0.38
N LEU A 48 -3.07 7.43 -0.82
CA LEU A 48 -1.98 8.19 -1.44
C LEU A 48 -1.50 9.33 -0.55
N LYS A 49 -2.42 10.12 0.03
CA LYS A 49 -2.07 11.23 0.92
C LYS A 49 -1.34 10.76 2.18
N LEU A 50 -1.82 9.68 2.78
CA LEU A 50 -1.23 9.11 4.00
C LEU A 50 0.19 8.63 3.75
N VAL A 51 0.38 7.77 2.73
CA VAL A 51 1.69 7.16 2.46
C VAL A 51 2.70 8.21 2.00
N THR A 52 2.27 9.17 1.17
CA THR A 52 3.17 10.26 0.74
C THR A 52 3.58 11.15 1.91
N THR A 53 2.65 11.50 2.80
CA THR A 53 2.93 12.29 4.00
C THR A 53 3.85 11.54 4.97
N GLN A 54 3.56 10.26 5.23
CA GLN A 54 4.33 9.41 6.14
C GLN A 54 5.80 9.27 5.70
N HIS A 55 6.04 9.19 4.40
CA HIS A 55 7.37 8.95 3.84
C HIS A 55 8.03 10.21 3.26
N GLY A 56 7.44 11.40 3.46
CA GLY A 56 7.97 12.65 2.94
C GLY A 56 8.10 12.68 1.41
N LEU A 57 7.25 11.95 0.69
CA LEU A 57 7.21 11.98 -0.77
C LEU A 57 6.53 13.26 -1.25
N PRO A 58 6.90 13.76 -2.44
CA PRO A 58 6.14 14.81 -3.11
C PRO A 58 4.67 14.41 -3.27
N GLU A 59 3.77 15.39 -3.19
CA GLU A 59 2.34 15.15 -3.38
C GLU A 59 2.10 14.53 -4.77
N VAL A 60 1.40 13.39 -4.77
CA VAL A 60 1.02 12.70 -6.00
C VAL A 60 -0.34 13.24 -6.45
N PRO A 61 -0.46 13.82 -7.66
CA PRO A 61 -1.75 14.31 -8.13
C PRO A 61 -2.77 13.18 -8.18
N VAL A 62 -3.92 13.39 -7.53
CA VAL A 62 -5.01 12.38 -7.43
C VAL A 62 -5.47 11.88 -8.80
N ALA A 63 -5.38 12.73 -9.83
CA ALA A 63 -5.70 12.40 -11.22
C ALA A 63 -4.88 11.20 -11.74
N ARG A 64 -3.69 10.93 -11.17
CA ARG A 64 -2.84 9.80 -11.58
C ARG A 64 -3.39 8.45 -11.13
N PHE A 65 -4.31 8.40 -10.16
CA PHE A 65 -4.90 7.16 -9.66
C PHE A 65 -6.42 7.30 -9.49
N LEU A 66 -7.12 7.76 -10.53
CA LEU A 66 -8.59 7.81 -10.57
C LEU A 66 -9.21 6.42 -10.72
N MET A 67 -9.03 5.57 -9.72
CA MET A 67 -9.50 4.19 -9.72
C MET A 67 -9.76 3.68 -8.31
N ASN A 68 -10.46 2.55 -8.20
CA ASN A 68 -10.72 1.88 -6.93
C ASN A 68 -9.63 0.85 -6.61
N GLY A 69 -9.70 0.23 -5.44
CA GLY A 69 -8.70 -0.75 -5.01
C GLY A 69 -8.65 -2.02 -5.87
N LYS A 70 -9.76 -2.45 -6.48
CA LYS A 70 -9.77 -3.58 -7.42
C LYS A 70 -8.94 -3.30 -8.66
N ALA A 71 -9.09 -2.11 -9.24
CA ALA A 71 -8.25 -1.68 -10.36
C ALA A 71 -6.79 -1.52 -9.95
N LEU A 72 -6.54 -1.05 -8.72
CA LEU A 72 -5.20 -0.94 -8.15
C LEU A 72 -4.52 -2.31 -7.99
N CYS A 73 -5.27 -3.37 -7.67
CA CYS A 73 -4.77 -4.76 -7.62
C CYS A 73 -4.23 -5.25 -8.97
N LEU A 74 -4.70 -4.71 -10.09
CA LEU A 74 -4.28 -5.11 -11.44
C LEU A 74 -3.02 -4.35 -11.90
N MET A 75 -2.55 -3.39 -11.12
CA MET A 75 -1.41 -2.57 -11.50
C MET A 75 -0.08 -3.26 -11.16
N SER A 76 0.81 -3.33 -12.15
CA SER A 76 2.18 -3.81 -11.96
C SER A 76 3.06 -2.75 -11.29
N PRO A 77 4.21 -3.13 -10.69
CA PRO A 77 5.17 -2.18 -10.16
C PRO A 77 5.62 -1.14 -11.20
N HIS A 78 5.75 -1.57 -12.47
CA HIS A 78 6.11 -0.68 -13.57
C HIS A 78 5.04 0.39 -13.80
N MET A 79 3.75 0.04 -13.75
CA MET A 79 2.66 1.01 -13.92
C MET A 79 2.63 2.06 -12.81
N PHE A 80 3.01 1.69 -11.58
CA PHE A 80 3.20 2.65 -10.49
C PHE A 80 4.38 3.59 -10.75
N LEU A 81 5.51 3.06 -11.23
CA LEU A 81 6.70 3.85 -11.56
C LEU A 81 6.46 4.82 -12.72
N THR A 82 5.74 4.39 -13.77
CA THR A 82 5.35 5.29 -14.88
C THR A 82 4.50 6.45 -14.38
N ARG A 83 3.57 6.19 -13.44
CA ARG A 83 2.72 7.23 -12.85
C ARG A 83 3.46 8.06 -11.81
N VAL A 84 4.41 7.51 -11.07
CA VAL A 84 5.13 8.20 -10.00
C VAL A 84 6.61 7.77 -10.06
N PRO A 85 7.43 8.44 -10.88
CA PRO A 85 8.84 8.06 -11.05
C PRO A 85 9.63 8.08 -9.74
N LEU A 86 9.36 9.08 -8.90
CA LEU A 86 9.93 9.24 -7.56
C LEU A 86 8.89 8.80 -6.52
N GLY A 87 8.94 7.53 -6.11
CA GLY A 87 8.07 6.98 -5.05
C GLY A 87 7.08 5.91 -5.48
N GLY A 88 6.92 5.64 -6.79
CA GLY A 88 5.99 4.62 -7.29
C GLY A 88 6.28 3.21 -6.75
N LYS A 89 7.56 2.84 -6.59
CA LYS A 89 7.94 1.56 -5.98
C LYS A 89 7.52 1.47 -4.51
N LEU A 90 7.60 2.57 -3.77
CA LEU A 90 7.17 2.63 -2.37
C LEU A 90 5.65 2.46 -2.28
N LEU A 91 4.90 3.21 -3.08
CA LEU A 91 3.43 3.09 -3.17
C LEU A 91 3.00 1.66 -3.51
N TYR A 92 3.61 1.06 -4.53
CA TYR A 92 3.31 -0.33 -4.91
C TYR A 92 3.54 -1.29 -3.73
N LYS A 93 4.68 -1.19 -3.06
CA LYS A 93 5.02 -2.07 -1.95
C LYS A 93 4.06 -1.90 -0.76
N ASP A 94 3.68 -0.67 -0.43
CA ASP A 94 2.78 -0.39 0.70
C ASP A 94 1.39 -1.00 0.43
N PHE A 95 0.90 -0.82 -0.80
CA PHE A 95 -0.34 -1.44 -1.23
C PHE A 95 -0.29 -2.97 -1.20
N GLN A 96 0.80 -3.58 -1.67
CA GLN A 96 0.97 -5.04 -1.63
C GLN A 96 1.02 -5.59 -0.21
N LEU A 97 1.67 -4.88 0.72
CA LEU A 97 1.67 -5.25 2.13
C LEU A 97 0.25 -5.29 2.70
N ARG A 98 -0.54 -4.25 2.46
CA ARG A 98 -1.95 -4.19 2.90
C ARG A 98 -2.79 -5.29 2.29
N LEU A 99 -2.58 -5.58 1.01
CA LEU A 99 -3.30 -6.62 0.30
C LEU A 99 -2.95 -8.01 0.84
N CYS A 100 -1.66 -8.29 1.02
CA CYS A 100 -1.19 -9.53 1.64
C CYS A 100 -1.74 -9.66 3.06
N ALA A 101 -1.64 -8.62 3.88
CA ALA A 101 -2.18 -8.62 5.23
C ALA A 101 -3.67 -8.98 5.24
N ALA A 102 -4.47 -8.40 4.34
CA ALA A 102 -5.89 -8.73 4.20
C ALA A 102 -6.12 -10.20 3.79
N LEU A 103 -5.38 -10.71 2.81
CA LEU A 103 -5.49 -12.08 2.31
C LEU A 103 -5.12 -13.13 3.38
N TYR A 104 -4.08 -12.86 4.17
CA TYR A 104 -3.60 -13.77 5.21
C TYR A 104 -4.20 -13.49 6.60
N SER A 105 -5.03 -12.44 6.75
CA SER A 105 -5.81 -12.19 7.98
C SER A 105 -7.04 -13.10 8.13
N ILE A 106 -7.45 -13.77 7.04
CA ILE A 106 -8.50 -14.79 7.06
C ILE A 106 -7.82 -16.13 7.36
N SER A 107 -7.53 -16.39 8.63
CA SER A 107 -7.17 -17.71 9.20
C SER A 107 -7.50 -17.73 10.68
#